data_AF-A0A1H5P0L8-F1
#
_entry.id   AF-A0A1H5P0L8-F1
#
_cell.length_a   1.000
_cell.length_b   1.000
_cell.length_c   1.000
_cell.angle_alpha   90.00
_cell.angle_beta   90.00
_cell.angle_gamma   90.00
#
_symmetry.space_group_name_H-M   'P 1'
#
loop_
_entity.id
_entity.type
_entity.pdbx_description
1 polymer ?
#
loop_
_entity_poly.entity_id
_entity_poly.type
_entity_poly.pdbx_seq_one_letter_code
_entity_poly.pdbx_strand_id
1 'polypeptide(L)'
;MPKFTIETTYHLPVSYAAATVAESCRNAVADDDWSGERHDSEAAGKAYVTGIWSGADGAYRGEPVLVPSKFCGMIERKADHFDVLLALSKQPA
;
A
#
# COMPACT_ATOMS: atom_id res chain seq x y z
N MET A 1 16.28 2.66 12.81
CA MET A 1 15.04 2.04 12.31
C MET A 1 15.21 1.75 10.83
N PRO A 2 14.68 0.62 10.32
CA PRO A 2 14.65 0.39 8.88
C PRO A 2 13.80 1.46 8.19
N LYS A 3 14.06 1.64 6.89
CA LYS A 3 13.27 2.49 6.02
C LYS A 3 12.56 1.62 4.99
N PHE A 4 11.34 2.01 4.66
CA PHE A 4 10.58 1.43 3.57
C PHE A 4 10.11 2.55 2.67
N THR A 5 10.21 2.34 1.37
CA THR A 5 9.61 3.23 0.38
C THR A 5 8.21 2.74 0.09
N ILE A 6 7.21 3.61 0.24
CA ILE A 6 5.80 3.31 0.04
C ILE A 6 5.27 4.22 -1.06
N GLU A 7 4.64 3.62 -2.06
CA GLU A 7 3.86 4.34 -3.07
C GLU A 7 2.39 4.20 -2.73
N THR A 8 1.65 5.30 -2.87
CA THR A 8 0.20 5.31 -2.68
C THR A 8 -0.49 5.81 -3.94
N THR A 9 -1.81 5.69 -3.99
CA THR A 9 -2.62 6.07 -5.16
C THR A 9 -2.38 7.50 -5.66
N TYR A 10 -2.00 8.43 -4.77
CA TYR A 10 -1.91 9.85 -5.10
C TYR A 10 -0.52 10.45 -4.87
N HIS A 11 0.38 9.71 -4.22
CA HIS A 11 1.71 10.18 -3.86
C HIS A 11 2.76 9.36 -4.58
N LEU A 12 3.81 10.04 -5.05
CA LEU A 12 5.02 9.37 -5.53
C LEU A 12 5.62 8.51 -4.39
N PRO A 13 6.51 7.55 -4.69
CA PRO A 13 7.09 6.73 -3.65
C PRO A 13 7.86 7.55 -2.61
N VAL A 14 7.42 7.52 -1.35
CA VAL A 14 8.03 8.23 -0.20
C VAL A 14 8.66 7.24 0.78
N SER A 15 9.80 7.62 1.36
CA SER A 15 10.55 6.77 2.29
C SER A 15 10.22 7.08 3.75
N TYR A 16 9.63 6.12 4.46
CA TYR A 16 9.27 6.25 5.87
C TYR A 16 10.18 5.39 6.77
N ALA A 17 10.60 5.95 7.90
CA ALA A 17 11.26 5.18 8.95
C ALA A 17 10.21 4.48 9.82
N ALA A 18 10.24 3.15 9.88
CA ALA A 18 9.27 2.36 10.64
C ALA A 18 9.92 1.04 11.10
N ALA A 19 9.42 0.43 12.17
CA ALA A 19 9.93 -0.88 12.60
C ALA A 19 9.38 -2.02 11.74
N THR A 20 8.21 -1.82 11.13
CA THR A 20 7.54 -2.84 10.30
C THR A 20 6.94 -2.24 9.04
N VAL A 21 6.77 -3.07 8.00
CA VAL A 21 6.05 -2.69 6.76
C VAL A 21 4.65 -2.16 7.09
N ALA A 22 3.92 -2.83 7.98
CA ALA A 22 2.56 -2.43 8.33
C ALA A 22 2.50 -1.07 9.04
N GLU A 23 3.52 -0.71 9.81
CA GLU A 23 3.64 0.63 10.41
C GLU A 23 3.98 1.67 9.33
N SER A 24 4.90 1.36 8.42
CA SER A 24 5.21 2.22 7.28
C SER A 24 3.97 2.51 6.41
N CYS A 25 3.16 1.50 6.11
CA CYS A 25 1.90 1.69 5.38
C CYS A 25 0.89 2.56 6.13
N ARG A 26 0.84 2.48 7.47
CA ARG A 26 -0.04 3.37 8.26
C ARG A 26 0.41 4.81 8.16
N ASN A 27 1.73 5.03 8.26
CA ASN A 27 2.30 6.36 8.14
C ASN A 27 2.01 6.95 6.76
N ALA A 28 2.24 6.17 5.69
CA ALA A 28 1.98 6.62 4.32
C ALA A 28 0.51 6.94 4.02
N VAL A 29 -0.45 6.14 4.52
CA VAL A 29 -1.89 6.38 4.30
C VAL A 29 -2.42 7.52 5.16
N ALA A 30 -1.78 7.80 6.29
CA ALA A 30 -2.13 8.92 7.17
C ALA A 30 -1.36 10.21 6.84
N ASP A 31 -0.43 10.14 5.88
CA ASP A 31 0.33 11.29 5.43
C ASP A 31 -0.59 12.20 4.62
N ASP A 32 -0.78 13.41 5.13
CA ASP A 32 -1.57 14.47 4.49
C ASP A 32 -0.66 15.67 4.17
N ASP A 33 0.66 15.45 4.19
CA ASP A 33 1.63 16.46 3.76
C ASP A 33 1.74 16.46 2.24
N TRP A 34 0.91 17.28 1.61
CA TRP A 34 0.95 17.54 0.17
C TRP A 34 1.98 18.62 -0.22
N SER A 35 2.77 19.13 0.73
CA SER A 35 3.66 20.27 0.50
C SER A 35 4.95 19.87 -0.24
N GLY A 36 4.82 19.69 -1.56
CA GLY A 36 5.97 19.39 -2.42
C GLY A 36 5.65 18.53 -3.63
N GLU A 37 4.42 18.02 -3.74
CA GLU A 37 4.04 17.07 -4.77
C GLU A 37 3.14 17.68 -5.86
N ARG A 38 3.18 17.07 -7.05
CA ARG A 38 2.39 17.50 -8.20
C ARG A 38 0.97 16.97 -7.99
N HIS A 39 0.06 17.87 -7.62
CA HIS A 39 -1.35 17.59 -7.35
C HIS A 39 -1.99 16.80 -8.51
N ASP A 40 -2.48 15.59 -8.26
CA ASP A 40 -3.48 14.97 -9.13
C ASP A 40 -4.86 15.45 -8.67
N SER A 41 -5.35 16.53 -9.29
CA SER A 41 -6.64 17.14 -8.94
C SER A 41 -7.86 16.32 -9.35
N GLU A 42 -7.67 15.24 -10.11
CA GLU A 42 -8.77 14.40 -10.59
C GLU A 42 -9.12 13.27 -9.60
N ALA A 43 -8.33 13.08 -8.55
CA ALA A 43 -8.41 11.90 -7.71
C ALA A 43 -8.73 12.22 -6.24
N ALA A 44 -9.92 12.73 -5.98
CA ALA A 44 -10.43 12.91 -4.61
C ALA A 44 -10.88 11.55 -4.02
N GLY A 45 -10.14 11.02 -3.04
CA GLY A 45 -10.48 9.75 -2.40
C GLY A 45 -9.55 9.38 -1.23
N LYS A 46 -9.79 8.21 -0.63
CA LYS A 46 -8.91 7.64 0.40
C LYS A 46 -7.65 7.09 -0.28
N ALA A 47 -6.46 7.43 0.20
CA ALA A 47 -5.21 6.86 -0.30
C ALA A 47 -5.09 5.37 0.04
N TYR A 48 -4.64 4.57 -0.92
CA TYR A 48 -4.31 3.16 -0.76
C TYR A 48 -2.86 2.92 -1.15
N VAL A 49 -2.23 1.90 -0.58
CA VAL A 49 -0.85 1.53 -0.93
C VAL A 49 -0.89 0.73 -2.24
N THR A 50 -0.10 1.17 -3.22
CA THR A 50 0.04 0.54 -4.53
C THR A 50 1.39 -0.19 -4.68
N GLY A 51 2.40 0.21 -3.91
CA GLY A 51 3.72 -0.43 -3.93
C GLY A 51 4.51 -0.24 -2.64
N ILE A 52 5.39 -1.21 -2.34
CA ILE A 52 6.27 -1.20 -1.17
C ILE A 52 7.64 -1.71 -1.58
N TRP A 53 8.70 -1.05 -1.14
CA TRP A 53 10.08 -1.49 -1.32
C TRP A 53 10.87 -1.36 -0.03
N SER A 54 11.87 -2.22 0.13
CA SER A 54 12.80 -2.16 1.27
C SER A 54 13.86 -1.10 1.03
N GLY A 55 14.25 -0.39 2.09
CA GLY A 55 15.26 0.66 2.04
C GLY A 55 14.68 2.04 1.72
N ALA A 56 15.55 3.03 1.71
CA ALA A 56 15.21 4.37 1.23
C ALA A 56 15.38 4.43 -0.29
N ASP A 57 14.45 5.09 -0.96
CA ASP A 57 14.42 5.31 -2.41
C ASP A 57 14.56 4.01 -3.22
N GLY A 58 14.01 2.93 -2.67
CA GLY A 58 14.07 1.58 -3.23
C GLY A 58 13.07 1.34 -4.36
N ALA A 59 12.17 2.30 -4.61
CA ALA A 59 11.11 2.17 -5.59
C ALA A 59 11.66 1.81 -6.98
N TYR A 60 11.03 0.79 -7.59
CA TYR A 60 11.32 0.27 -8.93
C TYR A 60 12.75 -0.27 -9.17
N ARG A 61 13.56 -0.42 -8.13
CA ARG A 61 14.95 -0.94 -8.24
C ARG A 61 15.08 -2.43 -7.91
N GLY A 62 14.02 -3.06 -7.41
CA GLY A 62 14.01 -4.46 -7.02
C GLY A 62 12.60 -4.99 -6.81
N GLU A 63 12.53 -6.24 -6.35
CA GLU A 63 11.26 -6.93 -6.12
C GLU A 63 10.42 -6.16 -5.08
N PRO A 64 9.18 -5.79 -5.39
CA PRO A 64 8.30 -5.15 -4.44
C PRO A 64 7.96 -6.11 -3.29
N VAL A 65 7.82 -5.56 -2.09
CA VAL A 65 7.26 -6.28 -0.95
C VAL A 65 5.76 -6.39 -1.14
N LEU A 66 5.18 -7.54 -0.78
CA LEU A 66 3.74 -7.76 -0.82
C LEU A 66 3.01 -6.69 -0.01
N VAL A 67 2.07 -6.00 -0.65
CA VAL A 67 1.20 -5.03 0.01
C VAL A 67 0.21 -5.78 0.92
N PRO A 68 0.16 -5.49 2.23
CA PRO A 68 -0.83 -6.13 3.08
C PRO A 68 -2.24 -5.72 2.65
N SER A 69 -3.13 -6.69 2.41
CA SER A 69 -4.49 -6.50 1.86
C SER A 69 -5.31 -5.41 2.55
N LYS A 70 -5.01 -5.08 3.81
CA LYS A 70 -5.69 -4.02 4.54
C LYS A 70 -5.44 -2.60 4.04
N PHE A 71 -4.32 -2.41 3.33
CA PHE A 71 -3.90 -1.14 2.76
C PHE A 71 -4.12 -1.07 1.24
N CYS A 72 -4.43 -2.20 0.61
CA CYS A 72 -4.82 -2.23 -0.80
C CYS A 72 -6.18 -1.54 -1.01
N GLY A 73 -6.43 -1.17 -2.27
CA GLY A 73 -7.72 -0.67 -2.71
C GLY A 73 -8.86 -1.68 -2.48
N MET A 74 -10.09 -1.18 -2.51
CA MET A 74 -11.27 -1.99 -2.20
C MET A 74 -11.49 -3.14 -3.20
N ILE A 75 -11.11 -2.97 -4.46
CA ILE A 75 -11.27 -3.99 -5.50
C ILE A 75 -10.26 -5.12 -5.25
N GLU A 76 -8.99 -4.78 -5.05
CA GLU A 76 -7.91 -5.72 -4.76
C GLU A 76 -8.22 -6.51 -3.49
N ARG A 77 -8.67 -5.83 -2.44
CA ARG A 77 -9.05 -6.47 -1.18
C ARG A 77 -10.22 -7.44 -1.32
N LYS A 78 -11.19 -7.12 -2.18
CA LYS A 78 -12.30 -8.02 -2.49
C LYS A 78 -11.82 -9.23 -3.29
N ALA A 79 -10.91 -9.04 -4.25
CA ALA A 79 -10.32 -10.11 -5.02
C ALA A 79 -9.52 -11.07 -4.12
N ASP A 80 -8.65 -10.55 -3.24
CA ASP A 80 -7.90 -11.35 -2.28
C ASP A 80 -8.83 -12.18 -1.37
N HIS A 81 -9.95 -11.59 -0.96
CA HIS A 81 -10.92 -12.28 -0.11
C HIS A 81 -11.79 -13.29 -0.89
N PHE A 82 -11.95 -13.10 -2.21
CA PHE A 82 -12.78 -13.97 -3.04
C PHE A 82 -12.23 -15.40 -3.08
N ASP A 83 -10.92 -15.58 -3.12
CA ASP A 83 -10.29 -16.91 -3.08
C ASP A 83 -10.62 -17.65 -1.78
N VAL A 84 -10.64 -16.93 -0.65
CA VAL A 84 -11.03 -17.49 0.65
C VAL A 84 -12.50 -17.91 0.64
N LEU A 85 -13.40 -17.06 0.14
CA LEU A 85 -14.82 -17.37 0.03
C LEU A 85 -15.08 -18.56 -0.91
N LEU A 86 -14.35 -18.64 -2.03
CA LEU A 86 -14.43 -19.74 -2.99
C LEU A 86 -13.94 -21.07 -2.40
N ALA A 87 -12.92 -21.03 -1.53
CA ALA A 87 -12.46 -22.21 -0.82
C ALA A 87 -13.51 -22.71 0.19
N LEU A 88 -14.13 -21.79 0.94
CA LEU A 88 -15.18 -22.11 1.92
C LEU A 88 -16.43 -22.68 1.25
N SER A 89 -16.83 -22.17 0.09
CA SER A 89 -18.03 -22.65 -0.62
C SER A 89 -17.89 -24.09 -1.16
N LYS A 90 -16.67 -24.61 -1.25
CA LYS A 90 -16.39 -25.98 -1.69
C LYS A 90 -16.32 -26.98 -0.53
N GLN A 91 -16.45 -26.53 0.72
CA GLN A 91 -16.45 -27.41 1.87
C GLN A 91 -17.81 -28.14 1.97
N PRO A 92 -17.82 -29.47 2.23
CA PRO A 92 -19.07 -30.19 2.45
C PRO A 92 -19.78 -29.65 3.68
N ALA A 93 -21.11 -29.58 3.60
CA ALA A 93 -22.00 -29.13 4.68
C ALA A 93 -21.99 -30.08 5.88
#